data_AF-A0A6M2D1C2-F1
#
_entry.id   AF-A0A6M2D1C2-F1
#
_cell.length_a   1.000
_cell.length_b   1.000
_cell.length_c   1.000
_cell.angle_alpha   90.00
_cell.angle_beta   90.00
_cell.angle_gamma   90.00
#
_symmetry.space_group_name_H-M   'P 1'
#
loop_
_entity.id
_entity.type
_entity.pdbx_description
1 polymer ?
#
loop_
_entity_poly.entity_id
_entity_poly.type
_entity_poly.pdbx_seq_one_letter_code
_entity_poly.pdbx_strand_id
1 'polypeptide(L)'
;KNGVKARIIPNGKPEVGPYVGSDELKGYYEICQDVKSNGWTRMFDNEAKCPYAYKGDQWVGYEDEESVANKMDFILREKYRGVMVFNNDLDDFRGVCGPKNPLMTVIFNKVGEKALREIRA
;
A
#
# COMPACT_ATOMS: atom_id res chain seq x y z
N LYS A 1 -9.82 -6.01 19.54
CA LYS A 1 -8.57 -6.41 18.88
C LYS A 1 -8.52 -5.69 17.55
N ASN A 2 -7.44 -4.96 17.25
CA ASN A 2 -7.36 -4.04 16.10
C ASN A 2 -6.59 -4.64 14.91
N GLY A 3 -6.39 -5.96 14.91
CA GLY A 3 -5.70 -6.69 13.85
C GLY A 3 -6.66 -7.26 12.81
N VAL A 4 -6.15 -8.16 11.98
CA VAL A 4 -6.99 -8.94 11.06
C VAL A 4 -8.12 -9.62 11.84
N LYS A 5 -9.35 -9.57 11.30
CA LYS A 5 -10.60 -9.95 11.98
C LYS A 5 -11.07 -8.98 13.08
N ALA A 6 -10.61 -7.72 13.05
CA ALA A 6 -11.20 -6.66 13.86
C ALA A 6 -12.72 -6.58 13.62
N ARG A 7 -13.47 -6.32 14.69
CA ARG A 7 -14.93 -6.26 14.62
C ARG A 7 -15.35 -5.00 13.86
N ILE A 8 -16.17 -5.18 12.82
CA ILE A 8 -16.81 -4.05 12.14
C ILE A 8 -17.92 -3.45 13.01
N ILE A 9 -18.13 -2.14 12.88
CA ILE A 9 -19.29 -1.47 13.44
C ILE A 9 -20.43 -1.61 12.42
N PRO A 10 -21.55 -2.26 12.75
CA PRO A 10 -22.69 -2.38 11.83
C PRO A 10 -23.18 -1.00 11.42
N ASN A 11 -23.30 -0.76 10.10
CA ASN A 11 -23.65 0.54 9.51
C ASN A 11 -22.65 1.69 9.83
N GLY A 12 -21.50 1.38 10.42
CA GLY A 12 -20.41 2.34 10.57
C GLY A 12 -19.77 2.62 9.22
N LYS A 13 -19.38 3.88 9.00
CA LYS A 13 -18.67 4.33 7.80
C LYS A 13 -17.25 4.75 8.17
N PRO A 14 -16.25 4.46 7.33
CA PRO A 14 -14.92 4.98 7.54
C PRO A 14 -14.88 6.49 7.33
N GLU A 15 -13.93 7.15 7.98
CA GLU A 15 -13.64 8.55 7.76
C GLU A 15 -13.11 8.77 6.34
N VAL A 16 -13.73 9.73 5.64
CA VAL A 16 -13.40 10.08 4.25
C VAL A 16 -12.04 10.77 4.18
N GLY A 17 -11.19 10.33 3.26
CA GLY A 17 -9.92 10.97 2.95
C GLY A 17 -10.11 12.38 2.37
N PRO A 18 -9.25 13.36 2.71
CA PRO A 18 -9.44 14.76 2.34
C PRO A 18 -9.33 15.06 0.84
N TYR A 19 -8.79 14.13 0.04
CA TYR A 19 -8.58 14.33 -1.40
C TYR A 19 -9.39 13.37 -2.25
N VAL A 20 -9.40 12.06 -1.93
CA VAL A 20 -10.22 11.09 -2.67
C VAL A 20 -11.70 11.36 -2.44
N GLY A 21 -12.08 11.79 -1.23
CA GLY A 21 -13.47 12.15 -0.94
C GLY A 21 -14.45 10.97 -0.91
N SER A 22 -13.94 9.73 -0.77
CA SER A 22 -14.73 8.50 -0.72
C SER A 22 -14.64 7.81 0.65
N ASP A 23 -15.72 7.14 1.06
CA ASP A 23 -15.75 6.20 2.19
C ASP A 23 -15.46 4.74 1.74
N GLU A 24 -15.11 4.53 0.48
CA GLU A 24 -14.78 3.21 -0.08
C GLU A 24 -13.26 2.96 -0.16
N LEU A 25 -12.45 4.00 -0.31
CA LEU A 25 -10.99 3.89 -0.41
C LEU A 25 -10.27 5.16 0.04
N LYS A 26 -8.99 4.99 0.42
CA LYS A 26 -8.03 6.08 0.62
C LYS A 26 -6.83 5.86 -0.29
N GLY A 27 -6.26 6.94 -0.84
CA GLY A 27 -5.02 6.87 -1.60
C GLY A 27 -3.82 6.54 -0.70
N TYR A 28 -2.75 5.97 -1.26
CA TYR A 28 -1.51 5.73 -0.49
C TYR A 28 -0.98 7.04 0.12
N TYR A 29 -1.06 8.14 -0.63
CA TYR A 29 -0.67 9.47 -0.16
C TYR A 29 -1.50 9.99 1.03
N GLU A 30 -2.72 9.50 1.25
CA GLU A 30 -3.55 9.82 2.43
C GLU A 30 -3.17 8.91 3.60
N ILE A 31 -3.03 7.61 3.33
CA ILE A 31 -2.73 6.60 4.35
C ILE A 31 -1.34 6.81 4.96
N CYS A 32 -0.35 7.14 4.13
CA CYS A 32 1.00 7.39 4.64
C CYS A 32 1.07 8.62 5.56
N GLN A 33 0.23 9.64 5.33
CA GLN A 33 0.10 10.80 6.22
C GLN A 33 -0.59 10.39 7.52
N ASP A 34 -1.62 9.56 7.42
CA ASP A 34 -2.33 9.02 8.58
C ASP A 34 -1.37 8.30 9.55
N VAL A 35 -0.50 7.45 9.00
CA VAL A 35 0.53 6.72 9.74
C VAL A 35 1.66 7.61 10.25
N LYS A 36 2.18 8.54 9.44
CA LYS A 36 3.35 9.35 9.82
C LYS A 36 3.04 10.52 10.73
N SER A 37 1.85 11.11 10.60
CA SER A 37 1.54 12.41 11.21
C SER A 37 0.23 12.45 11.98
N ASN A 38 -0.75 11.59 11.68
CA ASN A 38 -2.06 11.64 12.33
C ASN A 38 -2.24 10.60 13.44
N GLY A 39 -1.16 9.96 13.89
CA GLY A 39 -1.16 9.06 15.05
C GLY A 39 -1.81 7.71 14.83
N TRP A 40 -1.91 7.25 13.58
CA TRP A 40 -2.34 5.88 13.29
C TRP A 40 -1.24 4.87 13.65
N THR A 41 -1.65 3.70 14.15
CA THR A 41 -0.71 2.61 14.42
C THR A 41 -0.62 1.70 13.21
N ARG A 42 0.56 1.65 12.56
CA ARG A 42 0.87 0.66 11.52
C ARG A 42 1.23 -0.68 12.15
N MET A 43 0.69 -1.74 11.57
CA MET A 43 1.05 -3.13 11.83
C MET A 43 1.33 -3.83 10.50
N PHE A 44 1.99 -4.98 10.55
CA PHE A 44 2.26 -5.80 9.38
C PHE A 44 1.77 -7.23 9.60
N ASP A 45 0.96 -7.74 8.68
CA ASP A 45 0.55 -9.13 8.69
C ASP A 45 1.63 -9.98 8.01
N ASN A 46 2.31 -10.81 8.81
CA ASN A 46 3.38 -11.69 8.33
C ASN A 46 2.89 -12.86 7.48
N GLU A 47 1.62 -13.23 7.55
CA GLU A 47 1.02 -14.28 6.73
C GLU A 47 0.58 -13.69 5.37
N ALA A 48 -0.18 -12.60 5.39
CA ALA A 48 -0.64 -11.93 4.16
C ALA A 48 0.44 -11.09 3.46
N LYS A 49 1.55 -10.79 4.13
CA LYS A 49 2.64 -9.90 3.66
C LYS A 49 2.15 -8.51 3.26
N CYS A 50 1.19 -7.97 4.00
CA CYS A 50 0.59 -6.66 3.76
C CYS A 50 0.47 -5.86 5.08
N PRO A 51 0.65 -4.53 5.03
CA PRO A 51 0.40 -3.69 6.18
C PRO A 51 -1.10 -3.46 6.39
N TYR A 52 -1.43 -3.12 7.64
CA TYR A 52 -2.68 -2.47 7.98
C TYR A 52 -2.41 -1.39 9.04
N ALA A 53 -3.28 -0.41 9.13
CA ALA A 53 -3.20 0.64 10.13
C ALA A 53 -4.56 0.88 10.79
N TYR A 54 -4.53 1.35 12.04
CA TYR A 54 -5.75 1.66 12.77
C TYR A 54 -5.59 2.87 13.70
N LYS A 55 -6.70 3.52 14.00
CA LYS A 55 -6.83 4.58 15.00
C LYS A 55 -8.27 4.67 15.48
N GLY A 56 -8.50 4.54 16.78
CA GLY A 56 -9.86 4.54 17.33
C GLY A 56 -10.71 3.41 16.74
N ASP A 57 -11.80 3.78 16.09
CA ASP A 57 -12.71 2.88 15.37
C ASP A 57 -12.38 2.73 13.87
N GLN A 58 -11.34 3.39 13.39
CA GLN A 58 -10.90 3.35 12.00
C GLN A 58 -9.85 2.26 11.77
N TRP A 59 -9.95 1.56 10.63
CA TRP A 59 -9.01 0.51 10.20
C TRP A 59 -8.85 0.56 8.68
N VAL A 60 -7.62 0.45 8.19
CA VAL A 60 -7.32 0.42 6.75
C VAL A 60 -6.28 -0.66 6.44
N GLY A 61 -6.56 -1.50 5.45
CA GLY A 61 -5.60 -2.40 4.83
C GLY A 61 -5.09 -1.75 3.55
N TYR A 62 -3.78 -1.80 3.30
CA TYR A 62 -3.17 -1.07 2.20
C TYR A 62 -1.88 -1.73 1.72
N GLU A 63 -1.22 -1.10 0.74
CA GLU A 63 0.12 -1.48 0.29
C GLU A 63 1.11 -0.38 0.66
N ASP A 64 2.32 -0.76 1.07
CA ASP A 64 3.46 0.15 1.21
C ASP A 64 4.71 -0.44 0.54
N GLU A 65 5.85 0.25 0.67
CA GLU A 65 7.11 -0.16 0.06
C GLU A 65 7.52 -1.60 0.45
N GLU A 66 7.22 -2.05 1.67
CA GLU A 66 7.55 -3.39 2.16
C GLU A 66 6.68 -4.46 1.49
N SER A 67 5.37 -4.27 1.46
CA SER A 67 4.45 -5.24 0.84
C SER A 67 4.56 -5.26 -0.69
N VAL A 68 4.78 -4.10 -1.32
CA VAL A 68 5.06 -4.01 -2.76
C VAL A 68 6.37 -4.73 -3.09
N ALA A 69 7.43 -4.53 -2.30
CA ALA A 69 8.69 -5.26 -2.48
C ALA A 69 8.49 -6.78 -2.41
N ASN A 70 7.73 -7.28 -1.43
CA ASN A 70 7.40 -8.70 -1.31
C ASN A 70 6.64 -9.23 -2.53
N LYS A 71 5.68 -8.46 -3.06
CA LYS A 71 4.94 -8.83 -4.29
C LYS A 71 5.84 -8.85 -5.52
N MET A 72 6.80 -7.93 -5.62
CA MET A 72 7.75 -7.92 -6.73
C MET A 72 8.67 -9.15 -6.68
N ASP A 73 9.14 -9.54 -5.49
CA ASP A 73 9.94 -10.75 -5.32
C ASP A 73 9.14 -12.02 -5.67
N PHE A 74 7.84 -12.05 -5.33
CA PHE A 74 6.92 -13.09 -5.79
C PHE A 74 6.83 -13.12 -7.32
N ILE A 75 6.63 -11.97 -7.97
CA ILE A 75 6.48 -11.88 -9.42
C ILE A 75 7.73 -12.36 -10.18
N LEU A 76 8.91 -12.01 -9.69
CA LEU A 76 10.19 -12.48 -10.25
C LEU A 76 10.35 -13.99 -10.06
N ARG A 77 10.04 -14.52 -8.86
CA ARG A 77 10.15 -15.94 -8.55
C ARG A 77 9.23 -16.81 -9.41
N GLU A 78 7.98 -16.38 -9.57
CA GLU A 78 6.98 -17.10 -10.37
C GLU A 78 7.10 -16.81 -11.88
N LYS A 79 8.04 -15.95 -12.29
CA LYS A 79 8.31 -15.58 -13.69
C LYS A 79 7.08 -15.00 -14.41
N TYR A 80 6.27 -14.21 -13.70
CA TYR A 80 5.19 -13.48 -14.35
C TYR A 80 5.74 -12.37 -15.27
N ARG A 81 4.95 -11.98 -16.27
CA ARG A 81 5.42 -11.06 -17.33
C ARG A 81 5.62 -9.62 -16.86
N GLY A 82 4.96 -9.23 -15.77
CA GLY A 82 5.02 -7.87 -15.22
C GLY A 82 3.93 -7.63 -14.19
N VAL A 83 3.70 -6.35 -13.89
CA VAL A 83 2.75 -5.86 -12.89
C VAL A 83 1.80 -4.88 -13.55
N MET A 84 0.54 -4.87 -13.12
CA MET A 84 -0.39 -3.77 -13.39
C MET A 84 -0.63 -3.02 -12.07
N VAL A 85 -0.67 -1.69 -12.13
CA VAL A 85 -0.90 -0.82 -10.97
C VAL A 85 -2.21 -0.07 -11.14
N PHE A 86 -3.09 -0.19 -10.16
CA PHE A 86 -4.32 0.59 -10.07
C PHE A 86 -4.31 1.42 -8.79
N ASN A 87 -4.20 2.74 -8.87
CA ASN A 87 -3.73 3.54 -10.02
C ASN A 87 -2.61 4.48 -9.58
N ASN A 88 -1.81 4.92 -10.56
CA ASN A 88 -0.57 5.65 -10.31
C ASN A 88 -0.78 6.99 -9.57
N ASP A 89 -1.92 7.63 -9.77
CA ASP A 89 -2.33 8.88 -9.12
C ASP A 89 -2.68 8.72 -7.63
N LEU A 90 -2.81 7.48 -7.12
CA LEU A 90 -2.95 7.21 -5.69
C LEU A 90 -1.62 6.95 -4.96
N ASP A 91 -0.48 6.89 -5.65
CA ASP A 91 0.85 6.87 -5.02
C ASP A 91 1.17 8.23 -4.36
N ASP A 92 2.22 8.33 -3.55
CA ASP A 92 2.74 9.61 -3.05
C ASP A 92 3.53 10.36 -4.13
N PHE A 93 2.83 10.77 -5.19
CA PHE A 93 3.43 11.44 -6.34
C PHE A 93 3.99 12.83 -6.03
N ARG A 94 3.57 13.42 -4.90
CA ARG A 94 4.07 14.73 -4.43
C ARG A 94 5.19 14.60 -3.40
N GLY A 95 5.42 13.42 -2.81
CA GLY A 95 6.40 13.22 -1.76
C GLY A 95 5.99 13.91 -0.45
N VAL A 96 4.70 13.93 -0.13
CA VAL A 96 4.20 14.54 1.12
C VAL A 96 4.56 13.71 2.35
N CYS A 97 4.79 12.42 2.17
CA CYS A 97 5.21 11.49 3.21
C CYS A 97 6.71 11.20 3.17
N GLY A 98 7.41 11.53 2.09
CA GLY A 98 8.82 11.20 1.91
C GLY A 98 9.26 11.33 0.44
N PRO A 99 9.97 10.33 -0.13
CA PRO A 99 10.35 10.39 -1.53
C PRO A 99 9.11 10.36 -2.45
N LYS A 100 9.22 10.98 -3.63
CA LYS A 100 8.13 10.97 -4.63
C LYS A 100 7.98 9.59 -5.26
N ASN A 101 6.74 9.19 -5.52
CA ASN A 101 6.37 7.92 -6.15
C ASN A 101 7.03 6.69 -5.49
N PRO A 102 6.95 6.52 -4.16
CA PRO A 102 7.66 5.46 -3.45
C PRO A 102 7.26 4.07 -3.93
N LEU A 103 5.96 3.80 -4.15
CA LEU A 103 5.52 2.47 -4.56
C LEU A 103 5.96 2.15 -5.99
N MET A 104 5.79 3.11 -6.91
CA MET A 104 6.25 2.95 -8.28
C MET A 104 7.77 2.83 -8.38
N THR A 105 8.52 3.50 -7.51
CA THR A 105 9.99 3.38 -7.44
C THR A 105 10.41 1.97 -7.05
N VAL A 106 9.75 1.35 -6.07
CA VAL A 106 10.01 -0.06 -5.69
C VAL A 106 9.73 -1.00 -6.87
N ILE A 107 8.60 -0.82 -7.55
CA ILE A 107 8.23 -1.63 -8.73
C ILE A 107 9.28 -1.47 -9.83
N PHE A 108 9.62 -0.24 -10.20
CA PHE A 108 10.59 0.03 -11.27
C PHE A 108 11.97 -0.55 -10.95
N ASN A 109 12.44 -0.43 -9.71
CA ASN A 109 13.75 -0.94 -9.31
C ASN A 109 13.83 -2.47 -9.28
N LYS A 110 12.73 -3.17 -8.91
CA LYS A 110 12.74 -4.64 -8.82
C LYS A 110 12.35 -5.33 -10.13
N VAL A 111 11.37 -4.82 -10.85
CA VAL A 111 10.82 -5.46 -12.07
C VAL A 111 10.88 -4.56 -13.30
N GLY A 112 11.70 -3.51 -13.28
CA GLY A 112 11.99 -2.71 -14.47
C GLY A 112 12.66 -3.54 -15.57
N GLU A 113 12.77 -2.97 -16.78
CA GLU A 113 13.21 -3.70 -17.99
C GLU A 113 14.49 -4.52 -17.80
N LYS A 114 15.45 -4.02 -17.02
CA LYS A 114 16.72 -4.72 -16.79
C LYS A 114 16.51 -6.07 -16.07
N ALA A 115 15.75 -6.08 -14.97
CA ALA A 115 15.51 -7.27 -14.18
C ALA A 115 14.65 -8.31 -14.93
N LEU A 116 13.66 -7.86 -15.71
CA LEU A 116 12.84 -8.75 -16.51
C LEU A 116 13.56 -9.36 -17.72
N ARG A 117 14.57 -8.66 -18.27
CA ARG A 117 15.42 -9.21 -19.35
C ARG A 117 16.30 -10.35 -18.85
N GLU A 118 16.81 -10.25 -17.63
CA GLU A 118 17.66 -11.30 -17.01
C GLU A 118 16.92 -12.62 -16.76
N ILE A 119 15.59 -12.59 -16.53
CA ILE A 119 14.76 -13.80 -16.37
C ILE A 119 14.49 -14.51 -17.71
N ARG A 120 14.57 -13.78 -18.83
CA ARG A 120 14.29 -14.30 -20.18
C ARG A 120 15.53 -14.83 -20.90
N ALA A 121 16.73 -14.57 -20.37
CA ALA A 121 17.98 -15.14 -20.85
C ALA A 121 18.19 -16.55 -20.27
#